data_AF-A0A6N4VF50-F1
#
_entry.id   AF-A0A6N4VF50-F1
#
_cell.length_a   1.000
_cell.length_b   1.000
_cell.length_c   1.000
_cell.angle_alpha   90.00
_cell.angle_beta   90.00
_cell.angle_gamma   90.00
#
_symmetry.space_group_name_H-M   'P 1'
#
loop_
_entity.id
_entity.type
_entity.pdbx_description
1 polymer ?
#
loop_
_entity_poly.entity_id
_entity_poly.type
_entity_poly.pdbx_seq_one_letter_code
_entity_poly.pdbx_strand_id
1 'polypeptide(L)'
;MRKRTITAMNTAVTFLILTVAFTGVALLVRVANRTGSRRLRLEQFRMAAPMSGRLFGDDDPDAYRIRHDADAIRTRFEQHPHWPSSRVLGERR
;
A
#
# COMPACT_ATOMS: atom_id res chain seq x y z
N MET A 1 34.36 -32.33 -38.35
CA MET A 1 34.09 -32.37 -36.89
C MET A 1 33.98 -30.99 -36.24
N ARG A 2 34.87 -30.03 -36.56
CA ARG A 2 34.93 -28.66 -35.99
C ARG A 2 33.68 -27.79 -36.15
N LYS A 3 32.90 -27.96 -37.22
CA LYS A 3 31.66 -27.19 -37.45
C LYS A 3 30.53 -27.56 -36.46
N ARG A 4 30.39 -28.85 -36.10
CA ARG A 4 29.36 -29.31 -35.14
C ARG A 4 29.61 -28.79 -33.73
N THR A 5 30.87 -28.71 -33.30
CA THR A 5 31.23 -28.15 -31.99
C THR A 5 30.98 -26.66 -31.90
N ILE A 6 31.19 -25.90 -32.98
CA ILE A 6 30.89 -24.46 -33.03
C ILE A 6 29.39 -24.21 -32.94
N THR A 7 28.56 -24.96 -33.69
CA THR A 7 27.11 -24.83 -33.59
C THR A 7 26.62 -25.19 -32.18
N ALA A 8 27.07 -26.31 -31.61
CA ALA A 8 26.68 -26.73 -30.26
C ALA A 8 27.08 -25.69 -29.19
N MET A 9 28.28 -25.11 -29.31
CA MET A 9 28.76 -24.06 -28.41
C MET A 9 27.90 -22.79 -28.53
N ASN A 10 27.54 -22.38 -29.74
CA ASN A 10 26.68 -21.21 -29.94
C ASN A 10 25.28 -21.45 -29.38
N THR A 11 24.69 -22.63 -29.56
CA THR A 11 23.38 -22.96 -28.98
C THR A 11 23.42 -22.91 -27.45
N ALA A 12 24.49 -23.44 -26.84
CA ALA A 12 24.68 -23.39 -25.38
C ALA A 12 24.78 -21.95 -24.87
N VAL A 13 25.53 -21.08 -25.56
CA VAL A 13 25.66 -19.66 -25.21
C VAL A 13 24.31 -18.94 -25.34
N THR A 14 23.54 -19.21 -26.38
CA THR A 14 22.20 -18.62 -26.54
C THR A 14 21.27 -18.99 -25.39
N PHE A 15 21.24 -20.26 -24.98
CA PHE A 15 20.43 -20.68 -23.83
C PHE A 15 20.91 -20.07 -22.51
N LEU A 16 22.22 -19.92 -22.33
CA LEU A 16 22.80 -19.21 -21.18
C LEU A 16 22.27 -17.77 -21.12
N ILE A 17 22.31 -17.04 -22.23
CA ILE A 17 21.83 -15.66 -22.29
C ILE A 17 20.32 -15.58 -22.02
N LEU A 18 19.53 -16.49 -22.60
CA LEU A 18 18.07 -16.51 -22.38
C LEU A 18 17.70 -16.82 -20.92
N THR A 19 18.48 -17.66 -20.24
CA THR A 19 18.20 -18.04 -18.85
C THR A 19 18.60 -16.96 -17.85
N VAL A 20 19.51 -16.03 -18.18
CA VAL A 20 19.94 -14.93 -17.28
C VAL A 20 18.75 -14.14 -16.72
N ALA A 21 17.79 -13.76 -17.57
CA ALA A 21 16.61 -12.99 -17.14
C ALA A 21 15.76 -13.76 -16.12
N PHE A 22 15.53 -15.05 -16.38
CA PHE A 22 14.79 -15.94 -15.48
C PHE A 22 15.54 -16.21 -14.18
N THR A 23 16.86 -16.34 -14.26
CA THR A 23 17.71 -16.60 -13.08
C THR A 23 17.67 -15.42 -12.11
N GLY A 24 17.68 -14.18 -12.64
CA GLY A 24 17.53 -12.97 -11.82
C GLY A 24 16.20 -12.91 -11.07
N VAL A 25 15.09 -13.17 -11.77
CA VAL A 25 13.75 -13.22 -11.16
C VAL A 25 13.65 -14.34 -10.12
N ALA A 26 14.14 -15.54 -10.44
CA ALA A 26 14.14 -16.68 -9.53
C ALA A 26 14.96 -16.40 -8.25
N LEU A 27 16.12 -15.74 -8.39
CA LEU A 27 16.95 -15.34 -7.26
C LEU A 27 16.23 -14.32 -6.38
N LEU A 28 15.60 -13.30 -6.97
CA LEU A 28 14.83 -12.29 -6.26
C LEU A 28 13.67 -12.91 -5.48
N VAL A 29 12.92 -13.80 -6.12
CA VAL A 29 11.80 -14.56 -5.51
C VAL A 29 12.31 -15.42 -4.34
N ARG A 30 13.49 -16.06 -4.49
CA ARG A 30 14.12 -16.89 -3.45
C ARG A 30 14.62 -16.07 -2.27
N VAL A 31 15.23 -14.92 -2.50
CA VAL A 31 15.64 -13.98 -1.45
C VAL A 31 14.41 -13.45 -0.71
N ALA A 32 13.39 -12.98 -1.44
CA ALA A 32 12.13 -12.53 -0.85
C ALA A 32 11.43 -13.62 -0.03
N ASN A 33 11.53 -14.89 -0.45
CA ASN A 33 11.05 -16.04 0.31
C ASN A 33 11.85 -16.29 1.59
N ARG A 34 13.19 -16.26 1.52
CA ARG A 34 14.05 -16.54 2.68
C ARG A 34 13.96 -15.48 3.77
N THR A 35 13.70 -14.23 3.41
CA THR A 35 13.58 -13.13 4.37
C THR A 35 12.28 -13.20 5.19
N GLY A 36 11.36 -14.13 4.92
CA GLY A 36 10.10 -14.27 5.68
C GLY A 36 9.15 -13.07 5.59
N SER A 37 9.57 -11.99 4.94
CA SER A 37 8.86 -10.73 4.71
C SER A 37 7.82 -10.83 3.58
N ARG A 38 7.47 -12.04 3.14
CA ARG A 38 6.27 -12.26 2.32
C ARG A 38 4.97 -12.07 3.09
N ARG A 39 5.03 -11.67 4.35
CA ARG A 39 3.95 -10.85 4.91
C ARG A 39 4.12 -9.44 4.34
N LEU A 40 3.77 -9.28 3.06
CA LEU A 40 3.25 -8.02 2.53
C LEU A 40 1.98 -7.74 3.34
N ARG A 41 2.16 -7.27 4.57
CA ARG A 41 1.06 -7.01 5.48
C ARG A 41 0.39 -5.79 4.87
N LEU A 42 -0.90 -5.89 4.51
CA LEU A 42 -1.62 -4.74 3.92
C LEU A 42 -1.51 -3.46 4.79
N GLU A 43 -1.17 -3.61 6.06
CA GLU A 43 -0.82 -2.49 6.93
C GLU A 43 0.43 -1.68 6.54
N GLN A 44 1.37 -2.25 5.78
CA GLN A 44 2.55 -1.51 5.30
C GLN A 44 2.19 -0.51 4.18
N PHE A 45 1.06 -0.74 3.50
CA PHE A 45 0.50 0.16 2.50
C PHE A 45 -0.68 0.98 3.05
N ARG A 46 -1.01 0.84 4.34
CA ARG A 46 -1.98 1.71 5.00
C ARG A 46 -1.32 3.07 5.18
N MET A 47 -1.93 4.09 4.58
CA MET A 47 -1.49 5.48 4.69
C MET A 47 -1.19 5.81 6.15
N ALA A 48 0.08 6.00 6.48
CA ALA A 48 0.46 6.68 7.70
C ALA A 48 0.05 8.14 7.50
N ALA A 49 -0.97 8.60 8.22
CA ALA A 49 -1.32 10.00 8.22
C ALA A 49 -0.11 10.77 8.80
N PRO A 50 0.36 11.87 8.20
CA PRO A 50 1.58 12.54 8.66
C PRO A 50 1.52 13.13 10.08
N MET A 51 0.39 13.03 10.79
CA MET A 51 0.18 13.62 12.13
C MET A 51 -0.64 12.76 13.11
N SER A 52 -1.14 11.60 12.71
CA SER A 52 -1.76 10.63 13.62
C SER A 52 -1.03 9.33 13.39
N GLY A 53 -0.72 8.60 14.45
CA GLY A 53 0.03 7.35 14.38
C GLY A 53 -0.65 6.32 13.48
N ARG A 54 -0.21 5.06 13.62
CA ARG A 54 -0.82 3.93 12.93
C ARG A 54 -2.36 4.06 13.04
N LEU A 55 -3.08 4.21 11.93
CA LEU A 55 -4.56 4.38 11.90
C LEU A 55 -5.35 3.24 12.61
N PHE A 56 -4.63 2.24 13.17
CA PHE A 56 -5.09 1.02 13.81
C PHE A 56 -4.31 0.73 15.10
N GLY A 57 -3.68 1.73 15.70
CA GLY A 57 -3.15 1.64 17.06
C GLY A 57 -4.29 1.80 18.06
N ASP A 58 -4.27 0.98 19.11
CA ASP A 58 -5.37 0.86 20.09
C ASP A 58 -5.64 2.13 20.92
N ASP A 59 -4.74 3.12 20.88
CA ASP A 59 -4.86 4.38 21.60
C ASP A 59 -4.57 5.57 20.66
N ASP A 60 -5.47 5.84 19.71
CA ASP A 60 -5.53 7.18 19.12
C ASP A 60 -6.25 8.11 20.13
N PRO A 61 -5.54 9.02 20.81
CA PRO A 61 -6.16 9.92 21.80
C PRO A 61 -7.25 10.80 21.17
N ASP A 62 -7.20 11.02 19.85
CA ASP A 62 -8.24 11.75 19.12
C ASP A 62 -9.48 10.90 18.81
N ALA A 63 -9.41 9.57 18.92
CA ALA A 63 -10.57 8.72 18.65
C ALA A 63 -11.72 8.96 19.62
N TYR A 64 -11.43 9.22 20.90
CA TYR A 64 -12.46 9.60 21.88
C TYR A 64 -13.14 10.91 21.49
N ARG A 65 -12.34 11.91 21.09
CA ARG A 65 -12.84 13.23 20.70
C ARG A 65 -13.71 13.15 19.45
N ILE A 66 -13.29 12.41 18.43
CA ILE A 66 -14.05 12.22 17.20
C ILE A 66 -15.39 11.53 17.49
N ARG A 67 -15.40 10.50 18.35
CA ARG A 67 -16.64 9.81 18.75
C ARG A 67 -17.58 10.73 19.51
N HIS A 68 -17.04 11.52 20.44
CA HIS A 68 -17.81 12.51 21.19
C HIS A 68 -18.41 13.58 20.27
N ASP A 69 -17.63 14.14 19.33
CA ASP A 69 -18.09 15.15 18.38
C ASP A 69 -19.20 14.59 17.46
N ALA A 70 -19.05 13.34 17.01
CA ALA A 70 -20.07 12.66 16.21
C ALA A 70 -21.38 12.43 16.97
N ASP A 71 -21.30 12.01 18.24
CA ASP A 71 -22.48 11.85 19.10
C ASP A 71 -23.15 13.21 19.42
N ALA A 72 -22.38 14.28 19.59
CA ALA A 72 -22.91 15.63 19.77
C ALA A 72 -23.65 16.14 18.52
N ILE A 73 -23.15 15.84 17.32
CA ILE A 73 -23.83 16.15 16.07
C ILE A 73 -25.13 15.34 15.95
N ARG A 74 -25.09 14.03 16.27
CA ARG A 74 -26.27 13.16 16.21
C ARG A 74 -27.38 13.66 17.15
N THR A 75 -27.05 13.93 18.41
CA THR A 75 -28.02 14.41 19.41
C THR A 75 -28.64 15.75 19.03
N ARG A 76 -27.88 16.65 18.39
CA ARG A 76 -28.44 17.89 17.82
C ARG A 76 -29.49 17.60 16.75
N PHE A 77 -29.24 16.65 15.85
CA PHE A 77 -30.20 16.29 14.80
C PHE A 77 -31.43 15.55 15.34
N GLU A 78 -31.26 14.73 16.40
CA GLU A 78 -32.37 14.07 17.08
C GLU A 78 -33.29 15.07 17.81
N GLN A 79 -32.70 16.08 18.46
CA GLN A 79 -33.45 17.11 19.19
C GLN A 79 -34.00 18.22 18.28
N HIS A 80 -33.26 18.55 17.22
CA HIS A 80 -33.62 19.61 16.29
C HIS A 80 -33.23 19.18 14.86
N PRO A 81 -34.12 18.48 14.12
CA PRO A 81 -33.87 17.96 12.78
C PRO A 81 -33.92 19.09 11.75
N HIS A 82 -33.01 20.05 11.90
CA HIS A 82 -32.80 21.17 11.01
C HIS A 82 -31.38 21.07 10.47
N TRP A 83 -31.23 21.16 9.16
CA TRP A 83 -29.91 21.21 8.56
C TRP A 83 -29.33 22.61 8.77
N PRO A 84 -28.07 22.76 9.21
CA PRO A 84 -27.43 24.06 9.20
C PRO A 84 -27.39 24.55 7.75
N SER A 85 -28.11 25.63 7.46
CA SER A 85 -27.97 26.30 6.16
C SER A 85 -26.54 26.77 6.04
N SER A 86 -25.90 26.48 4.91
CA SER A 86 -24.57 27.00 4.59
C SER A 86 -24.64 28.53 4.58
N ARG A 87 -24.35 29.17 5.71
CA ARG A 87 -24.22 30.62 5.81
C ARG A 87 -22.84 31.04 5.33
N VAL A 88 -22.61 30.90 4.02
CA VAL A 88 -21.82 31.83 3.22
C VAL A 88 -22.49 31.90 1.85
N LEU A 89 -23.46 32.79 1.73
CA LEU A 89 -24.10 33.18 0.48
C LEU A 89 -23.63 34.60 0.19
N GLY A 90 -22.35 34.73 -0.12
CA GLY A 90 -21.69 36.02 -0.28
C GLY A 90 -20.26 35.83 -0.72
N GLU A 91 -20.04 35.95 -2.03
CA GLU A 91 -18.73 36.25 -2.61
C GLU A 91 -18.15 37.45 -1.85
N ARG A 92 -17.09 37.23 -1.07
CA ARG A 92 -16.38 38.33 -0.40
C ARG A 92 -15.60 39.04 -1.50
N ARG A 93 -16.24 40.07 -2.06
CA ARG A 93 -15.68 41.01 -3.05
C ARG A 93 -14.34 41.59 -2.61
#